data_AF-A0A0Z8EPH8-F1
#
_entry.id   AF-A0A0Z8EPH8-F1
#
_cell.length_a   1.000
_cell.length_b   1.000
_cell.length_c   1.000
_cell.angle_alpha   90.00
_cell.angle_beta   90.00
_cell.angle_gamma   90.00
#
_symmetry.space_group_name_H-M   'P 1'
#
loop_
_entity.id
_entity.type
_entity.pdbx_description
1 polymer ?
#
loop_
_entity_poly.entity_id
_entity_poly.type
_entity_poly.pdbx_seq_one_letter_code
_entity_poly.pdbx_strand_id
1 'polypeptide(L)'
;MGKKLIMSTAIGVATLSSFVIANGVHAEEAVNTPTSPVESPEVSLTASGVGIETVSGVIVTNGTAVVTETPTEATVDQAATIKTAADQAVTDQTAVVADATVAEEATAEAVGTATGAVADAEASKAEATDENIAKAEEAVEDTKTAISEAESNTNQAVDNLNADVATKTKALEDAKTQLAQLKEAKSTSEVVLAEA
;
A
#
# COMPACT_ATOMS: atom_id res chain seq x y z
N MET A 1 20.77 -10.04 -14.16
CA MET A 1 21.12 -8.91 -13.27
C MET A 1 19.94 -7.95 -13.21
N GLY A 2 19.35 -7.76 -12.04
CA GLY A 2 18.31 -6.74 -11.82
C GLY A 2 18.36 -6.32 -10.36
N LYS A 3 19.10 -5.24 -10.06
CA LYS A 3 19.19 -4.68 -8.71
C LYS A 3 18.02 -3.72 -8.53
N LYS A 4 17.03 -4.05 -7.68
CA LYS A 4 16.02 -3.08 -7.26
C LYS A 4 16.59 -2.26 -6.10
N LEU A 5 16.76 -0.96 -6.35
CA LEU A 5 17.15 0.01 -5.34
C LEU A 5 15.99 0.17 -4.34
N ILE A 6 16.24 -0.10 -3.07
CA ILE A 6 15.36 0.31 -1.98
C ILE A 6 15.70 1.78 -1.68
N MET A 7 14.85 2.69 -2.13
CA MET A 7 14.95 4.11 -1.79
C MET A 7 14.55 4.28 -0.31
N SER A 8 15.49 4.71 0.51
CA SER A 8 15.25 5.04 1.92
C SER A 8 14.63 6.43 2.00
N THR A 9 13.33 6.51 2.27
CA THR A 9 12.66 7.76 2.62
C THR A 9 13.00 8.09 4.07
N ALA A 10 13.86 9.08 4.28
CA ALA A 10 14.11 9.68 5.58
C ALA A 10 12.84 10.41 6.04
N ILE A 11 12.14 9.83 7.02
CA ILE A 11 11.00 10.48 7.68
C ILE A 11 11.59 11.52 8.64
N GLY A 12 11.49 12.80 8.27
CA GLY A 12 11.83 13.91 9.15
C GLY A 12 10.91 13.88 10.37
N VAL A 13 11.52 13.79 11.56
CA VAL A 13 10.81 13.89 12.84
C VAL A 13 10.24 15.30 12.92
N ALA A 14 8.93 15.44 12.74
CA ALA A 14 8.22 16.67 13.10
C ALA A 14 8.19 16.75 14.63
N THR A 15 8.92 17.72 15.18
CA THR A 15 8.87 18.03 16.61
C THR A 15 7.47 18.53 16.94
N LEU A 16 6.69 17.71 17.64
CA LEU A 16 5.42 18.09 18.24
C LEU A 16 5.68 19.24 19.22
N SER A 17 5.28 20.46 18.85
CA SER A 17 5.24 21.57 19.79
C SER A 17 4.09 21.31 20.75
N SER A 18 4.44 20.98 22.00
CA SER A 18 3.50 20.72 23.09
C SER A 18 2.57 21.91 23.30
N PHE A 19 1.27 21.73 23.08
CA PHE A 19 0.24 22.66 23.56
C PHE A 19 0.17 22.53 25.08
N VAL A 20 0.55 23.58 25.81
CA VAL A 20 0.31 23.64 27.24
C VAL A 20 -1.17 23.95 27.43
N ILE A 21 -1.96 22.92 27.73
CA ILE A 21 -3.34 23.07 28.19
C ILE A 21 -3.27 23.59 29.62
N ALA A 22 -3.28 24.92 29.78
CA ALA A 22 -3.60 25.51 31.07
C ALA A 22 -5.13 25.38 31.27
N ASN A 23 -5.50 24.55 32.25
CA ASN A 23 -6.84 24.26 32.77
C ASN A 23 -7.67 23.24 31.99
N GLY A 24 -7.59 21.98 32.44
CA GLY A 24 -8.42 20.88 31.99
C GLY A 24 -9.89 21.06 32.37
N VAL A 25 -10.77 20.78 31.41
CA VAL A 25 -12.16 20.43 31.66
C VAL A 25 -12.33 19.02 31.13
N HIS A 26 -12.46 18.04 32.02
CA HIS A 26 -12.81 16.67 31.67
C HIS A 26 -14.29 16.64 31.25
N ALA A 27 -14.57 16.27 30.00
CA ALA A 27 -15.93 15.96 29.58
C ALA A 27 -16.17 14.45 29.76
N GLU A 28 -16.78 14.07 30.88
CA GLU A 28 -17.39 12.75 31.07
C GLU A 28 -18.82 12.81 30.50
N GLU A 29 -19.12 12.02 29.48
CA GLU A 29 -20.44 11.97 28.86
C GLU A 29 -21.39 11.12 29.74
N ALA A 30 -22.13 11.77 30.63
CA ALA A 30 -23.25 11.14 31.33
C ALA A 30 -24.57 11.42 30.59
N VAL A 31 -25.04 10.46 29.79
CA VAL A 31 -26.39 10.48 29.20
C VAL A 31 -27.43 10.27 30.30
N ASN A 32 -28.18 11.32 30.63
CA ASN A 32 -29.34 11.23 31.50
C ASN A 32 -30.53 11.88 30.80
N THR A 33 -31.52 11.09 30.38
CA THR A 33 -32.72 11.58 29.69
C THR A 33 -33.69 12.25 30.69
N PRO A 34 -34.07 13.52 30.52
CA PRO A 34 -34.96 14.20 31.46
C PRO A 34 -36.43 13.91 31.16
N THR A 35 -37.16 13.37 32.15
CA THR A 35 -38.63 13.31 32.16
C THR A 35 -39.17 14.45 33.02
N SER A 36 -39.59 15.58 32.43
CA SER A 36 -40.56 16.58 32.94
C SER A 36 -40.56 17.87 32.09
N PRO A 37 -41.67 18.63 32.04
CA PRO A 37 -41.86 19.72 31.07
C PRO A 37 -40.96 20.93 31.38
N VAL A 38 -40.37 21.49 30.33
CA VAL A 38 -39.47 22.65 30.38
C VAL A 38 -40.26 23.91 30.71
N GLU A 39 -40.17 24.40 31.95
CA GLU A 39 -40.39 25.83 32.21
C GLU A 39 -39.22 26.60 31.62
N SER A 40 -39.50 27.57 30.74
CA SER A 40 -38.47 28.48 30.21
C SER A 40 -37.78 29.20 31.37
N PRO A 41 -36.47 29.01 31.58
CA PRO A 41 -35.75 29.85 32.53
C PRO A 41 -35.62 31.25 31.93
N GLU A 42 -36.17 32.25 32.60
CA GLU A 42 -35.80 33.65 32.40
C GLU A 42 -34.30 33.79 32.70
N VAL A 43 -33.49 33.89 31.64
CA VAL A 43 -32.03 34.02 31.77
C VAL A 43 -31.70 35.48 32.09
N SER A 44 -31.41 35.76 33.36
CA SER A 44 -30.69 36.99 33.73
C SER A 44 -29.23 36.85 33.31
N LEU A 45 -28.85 37.55 32.23
CA LEU A 45 -27.48 37.59 31.72
C LEU A 45 -26.61 38.45 32.65
N THR A 46 -25.99 37.85 33.66
CA THR A 46 -24.90 38.51 34.39
C THR A 46 -23.58 38.29 33.65
N ALA A 47 -23.00 39.37 33.11
CA ALA A 47 -21.75 39.39 32.32
C ALA A 47 -20.47 39.03 33.13
N SER A 48 -20.61 38.38 34.29
CA SER A 48 -19.60 38.31 35.35
C SER A 48 -18.37 37.42 35.05
N GLY A 49 -18.18 36.95 33.81
CA GLY A 49 -17.04 36.09 33.42
C GLY A 49 -16.27 36.55 32.18
N VAL A 50 -16.77 37.55 31.44
CA VAL A 50 -16.22 37.97 30.14
C VAL A 50 -15.48 39.32 30.21
N GLY A 51 -15.32 39.90 31.39
CA GLY A 51 -14.68 41.21 31.57
C GLY A 51 -15.46 42.37 30.93
N ILE A 52 -16.73 42.14 30.57
CA ILE A 52 -17.61 43.15 29.97
C ILE A 52 -18.29 43.90 31.13
N GLU A 53 -17.99 45.18 31.28
CA GLU A 53 -18.68 46.05 32.22
C GLU A 53 -20.12 46.29 31.73
N THR A 54 -21.08 46.16 32.64
CA THR A 54 -22.48 46.47 32.36
C THR A 54 -22.68 47.98 32.34
N VAL A 55 -23.46 48.47 31.38
CA VAL A 55 -23.86 49.89 31.35
C VAL A 55 -24.63 50.27 32.62
N SER A 56 -24.21 51.38 33.26
CA SER A 56 -24.91 51.95 34.42
C SER A 56 -26.27 52.54 34.02
N GLY A 57 -27.22 52.60 34.96
CA GLY A 57 -28.55 53.19 34.71
C GLY A 57 -29.52 52.30 33.93
N VAL A 58 -29.32 50.98 33.83
CA VAL A 58 -30.29 50.08 33.20
C VAL A 58 -31.32 49.60 34.23
N ILE A 59 -32.59 49.92 34.01
CA ILE A 59 -33.72 49.40 34.79
C ILE A 59 -34.54 48.49 33.88
N VAL A 60 -34.66 47.22 34.23
CA VAL A 60 -35.54 46.27 33.53
C VAL A 60 -36.85 46.15 34.30
N THR A 61 -37.98 46.45 33.67
CA THR A 61 -39.31 46.28 34.26
C THR A 61 -40.25 45.67 33.22
N ASN A 62 -40.91 44.57 33.59
CA ASN A 62 -41.85 43.83 32.73
C ASN A 62 -41.26 43.49 31.34
N GLY A 63 -40.02 43.00 31.31
CA GLY A 63 -39.30 42.64 30.08
C GLY A 63 -38.79 43.82 29.23
N THR A 64 -39.00 45.06 29.67
CA THR A 64 -38.51 46.27 28.98
C THR A 64 -37.33 46.87 29.72
N ALA A 65 -36.19 47.01 29.06
CA ALA A 65 -35.01 47.70 29.59
C ALA A 65 -35.07 49.19 29.25
N VAL A 66 -35.04 50.06 30.27
CA VAL A 66 -34.95 51.51 30.14
C VAL A 66 -33.56 51.96 30.60
N VAL A 67 -32.84 52.63 29.71
CA VAL A 67 -31.52 53.20 29.99
C VAL A 67 -31.71 54.63 30.48
N THR A 68 -31.43 54.87 31.76
CA THR A 68 -31.60 56.19 32.41
C THR A 68 -30.31 57.00 32.46
N GLU A 69 -29.17 56.39 32.14
CA GLU A 69 -27.87 57.06 32.04
C GLU A 69 -27.25 56.84 30.66
N THR A 70 -26.74 57.91 30.05
CA THR A 70 -26.03 57.78 28.76
C THR A 70 -24.68 57.11 28.99
N PRO A 71 -24.34 56.04 28.24
CA PRO A 71 -23.02 55.42 28.32
C PRO A 71 -21.90 56.43 28.08
N THR A 72 -20.79 56.28 28.79
CA THR A 72 -19.61 57.14 28.59
C THR A 72 -18.82 56.72 27.35
N GLU A 73 -18.12 57.66 26.73
CA GLU A 73 -17.22 57.40 25.59
C GLU A 73 -16.19 56.31 25.92
N ALA A 74 -15.63 56.32 27.14
CA ALA A 74 -14.69 55.31 27.62
C ALA A 74 -15.28 53.88 27.62
N THR A 75 -16.55 53.71 28.04
CA THR A 75 -17.24 52.41 28.01
C THR A 75 -17.47 51.94 26.57
N VAL A 76 -17.77 52.86 25.65
CA VAL A 76 -17.97 52.54 24.23
C VAL A 76 -16.65 52.14 23.56
N ASP A 77 -15.55 52.83 23.85
CA ASP A 77 -14.22 52.53 23.31
C ASP A 77 -13.67 51.19 23.81
N GLN A 78 -13.89 50.88 25.09
CA GLN A 78 -13.56 49.58 25.66
C GLN A 78 -14.34 48.46 24.96
N ALA A 79 -15.66 48.64 24.77
CA ALA A 79 -16.49 47.68 24.05
C ALA A 79 -16.05 47.49 22.60
N ALA A 80 -15.67 48.56 21.90
CA ALA A 80 -15.16 48.49 20.53
C ALA A 80 -13.82 47.74 20.44
N THR A 81 -12.93 47.95 21.42
CA THR A 81 -11.65 47.24 21.53
C THR A 81 -11.86 45.75 21.79
N ILE A 82 -12.74 45.39 22.73
CA ILE A 82 -13.09 44.00 23.04
C ILE A 82 -13.69 43.33 21.81
N LYS A 83 -14.63 43.98 21.11
CA LYS A 83 -15.24 43.45 19.88
C LYS A 83 -14.18 43.16 18.83
N THR A 84 -13.26 44.10 18.59
CA THR A 84 -12.19 43.94 17.59
C THR A 84 -11.28 42.76 17.94
N ALA A 85 -10.89 42.62 19.21
CA ALA A 85 -10.08 41.50 19.66
C ALA A 85 -10.81 40.15 19.53
N ALA A 86 -12.11 40.11 19.85
CA ALA A 86 -12.92 38.91 19.71
C ALA A 86 -13.08 38.50 18.24
N ASP A 87 -13.36 39.46 17.34
CA ASP A 87 -13.48 39.20 15.91
C ASP A 87 -12.15 38.65 15.32
N GLN A 88 -11.01 39.18 15.76
CA GLN A 88 -9.69 38.67 15.35
C GLN A 88 -9.45 37.27 15.90
N ALA A 89 -9.74 37.02 17.18
CA ALA A 89 -9.58 35.69 17.78
C ALA A 89 -10.45 34.63 17.10
N VAL A 90 -11.68 34.97 16.71
CA VAL A 90 -12.55 34.08 15.93
C VAL A 90 -11.94 33.78 14.56
N THR A 91 -11.36 34.79 13.89
CA THR A 91 -10.70 34.62 12.60
C THR A 91 -9.48 33.70 12.72
N ASP A 92 -8.62 33.93 13.71
CA ASP A 92 -7.42 33.13 13.95
C ASP A 92 -7.78 31.68 14.31
N GLN A 93 -8.79 31.49 15.18
CA GLN A 93 -9.26 30.16 15.57
C GLN A 93 -9.88 29.41 14.39
N THR A 94 -10.57 30.10 13.48
CA THR A 94 -11.13 29.51 12.27
C THR A 94 -10.03 28.96 11.36
N ALA A 95 -8.91 29.68 11.23
CA ALA A 95 -7.76 29.21 10.46
C ALA A 95 -7.13 27.95 11.10
N VAL A 96 -6.95 27.93 12.42
CA VAL A 96 -6.43 26.76 13.14
C VAL A 96 -7.31 25.53 12.96
N VAL A 97 -8.64 25.69 13.00
CA VAL A 97 -9.58 24.58 12.77
C VAL A 97 -9.47 24.05 11.33
N ALA A 98 -9.36 24.93 10.34
CA ALA A 98 -9.19 24.52 8.95
C ALA A 98 -7.91 23.70 8.74
N ASP A 99 -6.78 24.17 9.31
CA ASP A 99 -5.51 23.45 9.24
C ASP A 99 -5.59 22.08 9.95
N ALA A 100 -6.28 22.01 11.09
CA ALA A 100 -6.49 20.76 11.81
C ALA A 100 -7.33 19.75 11.00
N THR A 101 -8.38 20.20 10.31
CA THR A 101 -9.19 19.34 9.43
C THR A 101 -8.36 18.75 8.30
N VAL A 102 -7.50 19.55 7.65
CA VAL A 102 -6.60 19.05 6.60
C VAL A 102 -5.63 18.01 7.15
N ALA A 103 -5.07 18.24 8.33
CA ALA A 103 -4.16 17.30 8.98
C ALA A 103 -4.87 15.98 9.38
N GLU A 104 -6.12 16.05 9.81
CA GLU A 104 -6.95 14.89 10.13
C GLU A 104 -7.21 14.02 8.89
N GLU A 105 -7.61 14.63 7.77
CA GLU A 105 -7.84 13.92 6.50
C GLU A 105 -6.56 13.23 5.99
N ALA A 106 -5.42 13.94 6.02
CA ALA A 106 -4.13 13.37 5.65
C ALA A 106 -3.73 12.19 6.55
N THR A 107 -4.04 12.27 7.84
CA THR A 107 -3.80 11.19 8.80
C THR A 107 -4.69 9.99 8.52
N ALA A 108 -5.97 10.20 8.21
CA ALA A 108 -6.90 9.13 7.87
C ALA A 108 -6.47 8.39 6.60
N GLU A 109 -6.00 9.10 5.57
CA GLU A 109 -5.45 8.50 4.35
C GLU A 109 -4.18 7.67 4.63
N ALA A 110 -3.27 8.20 5.45
CA ALA A 110 -2.06 7.49 5.85
C ALA A 110 -2.37 6.21 6.63
N VAL A 111 -3.35 6.26 7.54
CA VAL A 111 -3.83 5.08 8.28
C VAL A 111 -4.44 4.06 7.32
N GLY A 112 -5.30 4.48 6.39
CA GLY A 112 -5.88 3.60 5.38
C GLY A 112 -4.83 2.88 4.54
N THR A 113 -3.80 3.61 4.10
CA THR A 113 -2.66 3.05 3.35
C THR A 113 -1.89 2.03 4.19
N ALA A 114 -1.61 2.35 5.46
CA ALA A 114 -0.91 1.44 6.35
C ALA A 114 -1.71 0.17 6.63
N THR A 115 -3.03 0.29 6.84
CA THR A 115 -3.93 -0.86 7.00
C THR A 115 -3.94 -1.77 5.77
N GLY A 116 -3.97 -1.19 4.56
CA GLY A 116 -3.87 -1.96 3.31
C GLY A 116 -2.55 -2.75 3.22
N ALA A 117 -1.42 -2.10 3.50
CA ALA A 117 -0.11 -2.74 3.48
C ALA A 117 0.03 -3.88 4.51
N VAL A 118 -0.59 -3.74 5.68
CA VAL A 118 -0.63 -4.80 6.70
C VAL A 118 -1.43 -6.01 6.18
N ALA A 119 -2.59 -5.79 5.57
CA ALA A 119 -3.41 -6.87 5.01
C ALA A 119 -2.66 -7.66 3.92
N ASP A 120 -1.96 -6.96 3.02
CA ASP A 120 -1.14 -7.59 1.97
C ASP A 120 0.00 -8.44 2.56
N ALA A 121 0.64 -7.94 3.62
CA ALA A 121 1.70 -8.65 4.33
C ALA A 121 1.17 -9.91 5.05
N GLU A 122 -0.01 -9.83 5.67
CA GLU A 122 -0.66 -10.97 6.31
C GLU A 122 -1.04 -12.05 5.29
N ALA A 123 -1.57 -11.67 4.12
CA ALA A 123 -1.88 -12.60 3.04
C ALA A 123 -0.60 -13.30 2.53
N SER A 124 0.47 -12.53 2.29
CA SER A 124 1.76 -13.08 1.85
C SER A 124 2.34 -14.06 2.87
N LYS A 125 2.23 -13.75 4.17
CA LYS A 125 2.67 -14.64 5.26
C LYS A 125 1.86 -15.94 5.29
N ALA A 126 0.55 -15.88 5.04
CA ALA A 126 -0.30 -17.06 5.02
C ALA A 126 0.00 -18.00 3.84
N GLU A 127 0.49 -17.47 2.71
CA GLU A 127 0.89 -18.28 1.55
C GLU A 127 2.28 -18.90 1.71
N ALA A 128 3.21 -18.22 2.38
CA ALA A 128 4.59 -18.66 2.59
C ALA A 128 4.71 -19.74 3.70
N THR A 129 3.97 -20.84 3.56
CA THR A 129 4.01 -21.98 4.50
C THR A 129 5.14 -22.96 4.17
N ASP A 130 5.67 -23.64 5.18
CA ASP A 130 6.64 -24.73 5.01
C ASP A 130 6.12 -25.83 4.08
N GLU A 131 4.81 -26.10 4.11
CA GLU A 131 4.14 -27.06 3.22
C GLU A 131 4.22 -26.63 1.75
N ASN A 132 3.97 -25.35 1.44
CA ASN A 132 4.07 -24.84 0.08
C ASN A 132 5.53 -24.82 -0.41
N ILE A 133 6.47 -24.54 0.48
CA ILE A 133 7.91 -24.60 0.19
C ILE A 133 8.32 -26.05 -0.10
N ALA A 134 7.93 -27.01 0.75
CA ALA A 134 8.22 -28.43 0.57
C ALA A 134 7.66 -28.98 -0.75
N LYS A 135 6.42 -28.60 -1.10
CA LYS A 135 5.83 -28.95 -2.41
C LYS A 135 6.60 -28.38 -3.59
N ALA A 136 7.08 -27.15 -3.47
CA ALA A 136 7.91 -26.54 -4.51
C ALA A 136 9.27 -27.25 -4.64
N GLU A 137 9.89 -27.64 -3.52
CA GLU A 137 11.13 -28.42 -3.50
C GLU A 137 10.94 -29.80 -4.15
N GLU A 138 9.86 -30.50 -3.82
CA GLU A 138 9.49 -31.80 -4.41
C GLU A 138 9.30 -31.68 -5.93
N ALA A 139 8.53 -30.69 -6.39
CA ALA A 139 8.31 -30.46 -7.82
C ALA A 139 9.61 -30.15 -8.59
N VAL A 140 10.57 -29.47 -7.95
CA VAL A 140 11.88 -29.20 -8.52
C VAL A 140 12.70 -30.49 -8.65
N GLU A 141 12.73 -31.34 -7.61
CA GLU A 141 13.49 -32.60 -7.66
C GLU A 141 12.87 -33.60 -8.65
N ASP A 142 11.53 -33.67 -8.73
CA ASP A 142 10.81 -34.46 -9.74
C ASP A 142 11.19 -34.01 -11.16
N THR A 143 11.18 -32.70 -11.40
CA THR A 143 11.56 -32.14 -12.71
C THR A 143 13.01 -32.48 -13.07
N LYS A 144 13.92 -32.38 -12.10
CA LYS A 144 15.34 -32.73 -12.29
C LYS A 144 15.55 -34.21 -12.58
N THR A 145 14.78 -35.08 -11.92
CA THR A 145 14.78 -36.52 -12.18
C THR A 145 14.30 -36.81 -13.60
N ALA A 146 13.16 -36.23 -14.00
CA ALA A 146 12.61 -36.39 -15.35
C ALA A 146 13.58 -35.90 -16.45
N ILE A 147 14.28 -34.78 -16.22
CA ILE A 147 15.32 -34.29 -17.14
C ILE A 147 16.46 -35.31 -17.26
N SER A 148 16.94 -35.85 -16.13
CA SER A 148 18.06 -36.82 -16.13
C SER A 148 17.70 -38.11 -16.86
N GLU A 149 16.46 -38.61 -16.66
CA GLU A 149 15.95 -39.78 -17.40
C GLU A 149 15.84 -39.50 -18.90
N ALA A 150 15.34 -38.32 -19.29
CA ALA A 150 15.24 -37.91 -20.69
C ALA A 150 16.62 -37.80 -21.36
N GLU A 151 17.63 -37.26 -20.67
CA GLU A 151 19.01 -37.23 -21.15
C GLU A 151 19.57 -38.63 -21.34
N SER A 152 19.40 -39.52 -20.35
CA SER A 152 19.86 -40.91 -20.43
C SER A 152 19.23 -41.64 -21.64
N ASN A 153 17.92 -41.51 -21.81
CA ASN A 153 17.20 -42.12 -22.93
C ASN A 153 17.67 -41.57 -24.29
N THR A 154 17.92 -40.26 -24.34
CA THR A 154 18.43 -39.59 -25.56
C THR A 154 19.83 -40.11 -25.91
N ASN A 155 20.72 -40.20 -24.92
CA ASN A 155 22.08 -40.72 -25.14
C ASN A 155 22.05 -42.16 -25.64
N GLN A 156 21.21 -43.02 -25.05
CA GLN A 156 21.05 -44.40 -25.51
C GLN A 156 20.50 -44.47 -26.95
N ALA A 157 19.54 -43.62 -27.30
CA ALA A 157 19.02 -43.55 -28.67
C ALA A 157 20.09 -43.12 -29.68
N VAL A 158 20.95 -42.15 -29.31
CA VAL A 158 22.08 -41.70 -30.13
C VAL A 158 23.11 -42.82 -30.32
N ASP A 159 23.47 -43.54 -29.25
CA ASP A 159 24.41 -44.66 -29.33
C ASP A 159 23.89 -45.77 -30.24
N ASN A 160 22.60 -46.12 -30.11
CA ASN A 160 21.96 -47.10 -30.99
C ASN A 160 21.96 -46.65 -32.45
N LEU A 161 21.66 -45.37 -32.72
CA LEU A 161 21.70 -44.81 -34.07
C LEU A 161 23.11 -44.86 -34.66
N ASN A 162 24.13 -44.50 -33.86
CA ASN A 162 25.53 -44.56 -34.27
C ASN A 162 25.95 -46.00 -34.63
N ALA A 163 25.52 -47.00 -33.84
CA ALA A 163 25.77 -48.41 -34.12
C ALA A 163 25.10 -48.90 -35.42
N ASP A 164 23.86 -48.49 -35.69
CA ASP A 164 23.15 -48.82 -36.95
C ASP A 164 23.84 -48.17 -38.16
N VAL A 165 24.21 -46.89 -38.05
CA VAL A 165 24.95 -46.17 -39.09
C VAL A 165 26.29 -46.84 -39.39
N ALA A 166 27.04 -47.25 -38.36
CA ALA A 166 28.31 -47.96 -38.55
C ALA A 166 28.11 -49.30 -39.28
N THR A 167 27.09 -50.07 -38.88
CA THR A 167 26.75 -51.36 -39.51
C THR A 167 26.36 -51.18 -40.97
N LYS A 168 25.48 -50.22 -41.27
CA LYS A 168 25.04 -49.93 -42.64
C LYS A 168 26.15 -49.38 -43.52
N THR A 169 27.05 -48.58 -42.95
CA THR A 169 28.23 -48.07 -43.67
C THR A 169 29.15 -49.21 -44.06
N LYS A 170 29.41 -50.16 -43.15
CA LYS A 170 30.19 -51.37 -43.47
C LYS A 170 29.52 -52.22 -44.54
N ALA A 171 28.23 -52.49 -44.41
CA ALA A 171 27.48 -53.28 -45.39
C ALA A 171 27.50 -52.63 -46.79
N LEU A 172 27.39 -51.29 -46.85
CA LEU A 172 27.49 -50.54 -48.10
C LEU A 172 28.88 -50.69 -48.74
N GLU A 173 29.95 -50.61 -47.94
CA GLU A 173 31.32 -50.74 -48.44
C GLU A 173 31.63 -52.16 -48.93
N ASP A 174 31.14 -53.17 -48.20
CA ASP A 174 31.24 -54.57 -48.61
C ASP A 174 30.45 -54.82 -49.92
N ALA A 175 29.27 -54.21 -50.08
CA ALA A 175 28.47 -54.29 -51.31
C ALA A 175 29.13 -53.60 -52.51
N LYS A 176 29.77 -52.43 -52.32
CA LYS A 176 30.56 -51.78 -53.37
C LYS A 176 31.72 -52.64 -53.82
N THR A 177 32.41 -53.28 -52.88
CA THR A 177 33.53 -54.19 -53.18
C THR A 177 33.07 -55.38 -54.00
N GLN A 178 31.96 -56.02 -53.63
CA GLN A 178 31.36 -57.12 -54.39
C GLN A 178 30.93 -56.67 -55.81
N LEU A 179 30.35 -55.47 -55.94
CA LEU A 179 29.98 -54.92 -57.24
C LEU A 179 31.20 -54.70 -58.15
N ALA A 180 32.32 -54.22 -57.60
CA ALA A 180 33.57 -54.05 -58.34
C ALA A 180 34.10 -55.40 -58.85
N GLN A 181 34.15 -56.41 -57.99
CA GLN A 181 34.58 -57.77 -58.35
C GLN A 181 33.70 -58.39 -59.45
N LEU A 182 32.38 -58.23 -59.36
CA LEU A 182 31.44 -58.73 -60.38
C LEU A 182 31.64 -58.05 -61.74
N LYS A 183 31.92 -56.74 -61.76
CA LYS A 183 32.22 -56.01 -63.00
C LYS A 183 33.50 -56.52 -63.65
N GLU A 184 34.54 -56.76 -62.86
CA GLU A 184 35.82 -57.29 -63.36
C GLU A 184 35.65 -58.72 -63.90
N ALA A 185 34.98 -59.61 -63.15
CA ALA A 185 34.70 -60.97 -63.59
C ALA A 185 33.87 -61.01 -64.89
N LYS A 186 32.90 -60.10 -65.04
CA LYS A 186 32.11 -59.94 -66.28
C LYS A 186 32.98 -59.52 -67.45
N SER A 187 33.86 -58.52 -67.25
CA SER A 187 34.80 -58.07 -68.28
C SER A 187 35.72 -59.20 -68.74
N THR A 188 36.31 -59.95 -67.80
CA THR A 188 37.17 -61.10 -68.13
C THR A 188 36.42 -62.17 -68.91
N SER A 189 35.18 -62.48 -68.52
CA SER A 189 34.35 -63.47 -69.21
C SER A 189 33.99 -63.03 -70.64
N GLU A 190 33.68 -61.74 -70.84
CA GLU A 190 33.40 -61.18 -72.18
C GLU A 190 34.61 -61.26 -73.12
N VAL A 191 35.83 -61.01 -72.61
CA VAL A 191 37.07 -61.16 -73.41
C VAL A 191 37.29 -62.62 -73.82
N VAL A 192 37.17 -63.56 -72.89
CA VAL A 192 37.39 -65.00 -73.16
C VAL A 192 36.40 -65.53 -74.21
N LEU A 193 35.15 -65.08 -74.20
CA LEU A 193 34.18 -65.47 -75.23
C LEU A 193 34.48 -64.90 -76.62
N ALA A 194 35.15 -63.74 -76.71
CA ALA A 194 35.49 -63.12 -77.99
C ALA A 194 36.69 -63.79 -78.69
N GLU A 195 37.50 -64.55 -77.94
CA GLU A 195 38.70 -65.23 -78.44
C GLU A 195 38.48 -66.72 -78.79
N ALA A 196 37.30 -67.27 -78.48
CA ALA A 196 36.91 -68.67 -78.73
C ALA A 196 36.13 -68.84 -80.05
#